data_AF-A0A7Y5HE44-F1
#
_entry.id   AF-A0A7Y5HE44-F1
#
_cell.length_a   1.000
_cell.length_b   1.000
_cell.length_c   1.000
_cell.angle_alpha   90.00
_cell.angle_beta   90.00
_cell.angle_gamma   90.00
#
_symmetry.space_group_name_H-M   'P 1'
#
loop_
_entity.id
_entity.type
_entity.pdbx_description
1 polymer ?
#
loop_
_entity_poly.entity_id
_entity_poly.type
_entity_poly.pdbx_seq_one_letter_code
_entity_poly.pdbx_strand_id
1 'polypeptide(L)' 'MALRVKFGLNPYGNRHRCARCREDFVGGGFWLRLELEGKVVDVPLCARCLAAGHLYEAVVAFDRHDPSHPVALA' A
#
# COMPACT_ATOMS: atom_id res chain seq x y z
N MET A 1 10.94 -9.72 -17.99
CA MET A 1 9.93 -9.39 -16.97
C MET A 1 10.48 -8.24 -16.12
N ALA A 2 9.72 -7.16 -15.95
CA ALA A 2 10.17 -6.00 -15.18
C ALA A 2 9.08 -5.59 -14.19
N LEU A 3 9.45 -5.43 -12.92
CA LEU A 3 8.59 -4.90 -11.87
C LEU A 3 8.84 -3.40 -11.75
N ARG A 4 7.79 -2.59 -11.84
CA ARG A 4 7.83 -1.16 -11.55
C ARG A 4 7.35 -0.93 -10.13
N VAL A 5 8.19 -0.28 -9.33
CA VAL A 5 7.88 0.09 -7.94
C VAL A 5 7.73 1.60 -7.87
N LYS A 6 6.64 2.10 -7.27
CA LYS A 6 6.45 3.51 -6.95
C LYS A 6 6.17 3.60 -5.45
N PHE A 7 6.93 4.40 -4.72
CA PHE A 7 6.74 4.54 -3.29
C PHE A 7 6.98 5.96 -2.81
N GLY A 8 6.35 6.35 -1.71
CA GLY A 8 6.51 7.67 -1.12
C GLY A 8 5.32 8.11 -0.28
N LEU A 9 5.40 9.33 0.24
CA LEU A 9 4.26 9.95 0.90
C LEU A 9 3.19 10.26 -0.13
N ASN A 10 1.94 9.89 0.15
CA ASN A 10 0.83 10.14 -0.77
C ASN A 10 0.43 11.63 -0.71
N PRO A 11 0.66 12.43 -1.78
CA PRO A 11 0.26 13.83 -1.80
C PRO A 11 -1.23 14.00 -2.13
N TYR A 12 -1.89 12.93 -2.56
CA TYR A 12 -3.26 12.98 -3.07
C TYR A 12 -4.28 12.88 -1.92
N GLY A 13 -5.28 13.75 -1.93
CA GLY A 13 -6.40 13.77 -0.97
C GLY A 13 -7.46 12.70 -1.23
N ASN A 14 -7.09 11.56 -1.83
CA ASN A 14 -8.01 10.47 -2.10
C ASN A 14 -8.27 9.67 -0.81
N ARG A 15 -9.49 9.12 -0.67
CA ARG A 15 -9.81 8.22 0.43
C ARG A 15 -9.23 6.84 0.16
N HIS A 16 -8.43 6.35 1.10
CA HIS A 16 -7.82 5.02 1.05
C HIS A 16 -8.08 4.25 2.33
N ARG A 17 -8.08 2.92 2.23
CA ARG A 17 -8.18 2.04 3.39
C ARG A 17 -6.81 1.52 3.77
N CYS A 18 -6.35 1.79 4.99
CA CYS A 18 -5.02 1.39 5.45
C CYS A 18 -4.82 -0.12 5.36
N ALA A 19 -3.74 -0.55 4.72
CA ALA A 19 -3.32 -1.95 4.61
C ALA A 19 -3.16 -2.63 5.98
N ARG A 20 -2.74 -1.87 7.01
CA ARG A 20 -2.54 -2.37 8.38
C ARG A 20 -3.81 -2.35 9.23
N CYS A 21 -4.25 -1.15 9.65
CA CYS A 21 -5.35 -1.04 10.62
C CYS A 21 -6.73 -1.16 9.99
N ARG A 22 -6.81 -1.24 8.66
CA ARG A 22 -8.07 -1.31 7.89
C ARG A 22 -9.01 -0.12 8.09
N GLU A 23 -8.55 0.95 8.75
CA GLU A 23 -9.25 2.23 8.84
C GLU A 23 -9.07 3.05 7.57
N ASP A 24 -10.10 3.82 7.23
CA ASP A 24 -10.04 4.80 6.16
C ASP A 24 -9.19 6.01 6.58
N PHE A 25 -8.43 6.56 5.64
CA PHE A 25 -7.69 7.81 5.81
C PHE A 25 -7.71 8.63 4.52
N VAL A 26 -7.61 9.95 4.66
CA VAL A 26 -7.63 10.92 3.56
C VAL A 26 -6.40 11.79 3.68
N GLY A 27 -5.47 11.63 2.73
CA GLY A 27 -4.21 12.36 2.73
C GLY A 27 -3.26 11.97 3.88
N GLY A 28 -1.98 12.27 3.68
CA GLY A 28 -0.93 11.83 4.60
C GLY A 28 -0.75 10.31 4.63
N GLY A 29 0.42 9.86 5.08
CA GLY A 29 0.77 8.45 5.06
C GLY A 29 1.60 8.04 3.85
N PHE A 30 1.87 6.75 3.73
CA PHE A 30 2.82 6.18 2.79
C PHE A 30 2.12 5.28 1.79
N TRP A 31 2.60 5.31 0.56
CA TRP A 31 2.11 4.51 -0.54
C TRP A 31 3.24 3.67 -1.08
N LEU A 32 2.97 2.39 -1.29
CA LEU A 32 3.78 1.50 -2.10
C LEU A 32 2.87 0.92 -3.18
N ARG A 33 3.22 1.17 -4.43
CA ARG A 33 2.56 0.63 -5.62
C ARG A 33 3.54 -0.29 -6.34
N LEU A 34 3.08 -1.50 -6.63
CA LEU A 34 3.77 -2.50 -7.44
C LEU A 34 3.02 -2.66 -8.76
N GLU A 35 3.73 -2.60 -9.87
CA GLU A 35 3.17 -2.68 -11.21
C GLU A 35 3.96 -3.70 -12.04
N LEU A 36 3.29 -4.75 -12.52
CA LEU A 36 3.85 -5.82 -13.33
C LEU A 36 2.89 -6.13 -14.48
N GLU A 37 3.33 -5.95 -15.73
CA GLU A 37 2.53 -6.29 -16.92
C GLU A 37 1.11 -5.69 -16.93
N GLY A 38 0.99 -4.43 -16.48
CA GLY A 38 -0.29 -3.72 -16.40
C GLY A 38 -1.14 -4.07 -15.17
N LYS A 39 -0.74 -5.05 -14.36
CA LYS A 39 -1.36 -5.36 -13.07
C LYS A 39 -0.77 -4.46 -12.00
N VAL A 40 -1.63 -3.87 -11.19
CA VAL A 40 -1.26 -2.86 -10.20
C VAL A 40 -1.76 -3.31 -8.84
N VAL A 41 -0.89 -3.11 -7.85
CA VAL A 41 -1.14 -3.46 -6.46
C VAL A 41 -0.73 -2.28 -5.61
N ASP A 42 -1.67 -1.79 -4.80
CA ASP A 42 -1.46 -0.67 -3.90
C ASP A 42 -1.44 -1.15 -2.43
N VAL A 43 -0.46 -0.65 -1.69
CA VAL A 43 -0.29 -0.89 -0.26
C VAL A 43 -0.28 0.46 0.47
N PRO A 44 -1.47 1.04 0.73
CA PRO A 44 -1.61 2.31 1.44
C PRO A 44 -1.41 2.15 2.96
N LEU A 45 -0.57 2.95 3.59
CA LEU A 45 -0.41 3.04 5.05
C LEU A 45 -0.82 4.42 5.55
N CYS A 46 -1.73 4.47 6.52
CA CYS A 46 -2.09 5.74 7.16
C CYS A 46 -0.91 6.31 7.96
N ALA A 47 -0.88 7.64 8.15
CA ALA A 47 0.19 8.32 8.87
C ALA A 47 0.46 7.75 10.28
N ARG A 48 -0.60 7.34 10.99
CA ARG A 48 -0.50 6.69 12.31
C ARG A 48 0.27 5.37 12.25
N CYS A 49 -0.04 4.53 11.26
CA CYS A 49 0.63 3.25 11.09
C CYS A 49 2.08 3.46 10.63
N LEU A 50 2.32 4.38 9.70
CA LEU A 50 3.67 4.73 9.23
C LEU A 50 4.58 5.17 10.39
N ALA A 51 4.09 6.08 11.25
CA ALA A 51 4.85 6.60 12.38
C ALA A 51 5.22 5.54 13.42
N ALA A 52 4.47 4.44 13.51
CA ALA A 52 4.76 3.36 14.44
C ALA A 52 5.98 2.50 14.02
N GLY A 53 6.52 2.68 12.80
CA GLY A 53 7.84 2.14 12.43
C GLY A 53 7.94 0.61 12.36
N HIS A 54 6.84 -0.10 12.13
CA HIS A 54 6.85 -1.56 12.02
C HIS A 54 7.37 -2.04 10.66
N LEU A 55 7.80 -3.31 10.61
CA LEU A 55 8.04 -4.04 9.37
C LEU A 55 6.69 -4.49 8.76
N TYR A 56 6.55 -4.34 7.45
CA TYR A 56 5.35 -4.72 6.70
C TYR A 56 5.72 -5.73 5.63
N GLU A 57 4.91 -6.77 5.48
CA GLU A 57 5.08 -7.79 4.45
C GLU A 57 3.71 -8.09 3.81
N ALA A 58 3.70 -8.35 2.51
CA ALA A 58 2.52 -8.80 1.80
C ALA A 58 2.94 -9.75 0.68
N VAL A 59 2.21 -10.87 0.53
CA VAL A 59 2.32 -11.71 -0.66
C VAL A 59 1.35 -11.18 -1.69
N VAL A 60 1.90 -10.83 -2.85
CA VAL A 60 1.14 -10.23 -3.95
C VAL A 60 1.04 -11.23 -5.08
N ALA A 61 -0.19 -11.72 -5.32
CA ALA A 61 -0.49 -12.55 -6.47
C ALA A 61 -0.82 -11.65 -7.67
N PHE A 62 0.11 -11.54 -8.61
CA PHE A 62 -0.09 -10.79 -9.85
C PHE A 62 -0.91 -11.58 -10.88
N ASP A 63 -1.74 -12.55 -10.51
CA ASP A 63 -2.70 -13.19 -11.43
C ASP A 63 -4.04 -12.44 -11.42
N ARG A 64 -4.32 -11.63 -10.39
CA ARG A 64 -5.53 -10.82 -10.20
C ARG A 64 -5.14 -9.38 -9.84
N HIS A 65 -5.93 -8.41 -10.29
CA HIS A 65 -5.77 -7.01 -9.88
C HIS A 65 -6.42 -6.83 -8.51
N ASP A 66 -5.63 -6.53 -7.46
CA ASP A 66 -6.14 -6.22 -6.13
C ASP A 66 -5.61 -4.85 -5.67
N PRO A 67 -6.49 -3.84 -5.52
CA PRO A 67 -6.09 -2.49 -5.14
C PRO A 67 -5.75 -2.34 -3.65
N SER A 68 -5.84 -3.37 -2.81
CA SER A 68 -5.40 -3.25 -1.41
C SER A 68 -4.89 -4.56 -0.81
N HIS A 69 -3.57 -4.69 -0.65
CA HIS A 69 -3.01 -5.82 0.11
C HIS A 69 -2.83 -5.48 1.60
N PRO A 70 -3.28 -6.33 2.54
CA PRO A 70 -2.75 -6.32 3.91
C PRO A 70 -1.27 -6.84 3.88
N VAL A 71 -0.39 -6.66 4.86
CA VAL A 71 -0.45 -7.25 6.21
C VAL A 71 0.63 -6.58 7.10
N ALA A 72 0.35 -6.42 8.40
CA ALA A 72 1.38 -6.14 9.39
C ALA A 72 1.86 -7.47 9.99
N LEU A 73 3.17 -7.66 10.09
CA LEU A 73 3.72 -8.77 10.86
C LEU A 73 3.70 -8.38 12.34
N ALA A 74 3.21 -9.31 13.17
CA ALA A 74 3.20 -9.19 14.62
C ALA A 74 4.63 -9.20 15.18
#